data_AF-A0AB73BZL3-F1
#
_entry.id   AF-A0AB73BZL3-F1
#
_cell.length_a   1.000
_cell.length_b   1.000
_cell.length_c   1.000
_cell.angle_alpha   90.00
_cell.angle_beta   90.00
_cell.angle_gamma   90.00
#
_symmetry.space_group_name_H-M   'P 1'
#
loop_
_entity.id
_entity.type
_entity.pdbx_description
1 polymer ?
#
loop_
_entity_poly.entity_id
_entity_poly.type
_entity_poly.pdbx_seq_one_letter_code
_entity_poly.pdbx_strand_id
1 'polypeptide(L)'
;MKDVFQCLMESIVCTILVMIAFYILPYTRQEFLILNLHPLLVIVAIMSIRYGTYLGFLSSFIAILGYLYAYLDSGNDMVLFLLKFQHYKFFLMFLFTALILGRFKDNFQNKEETFKKEVEKVVSVLNTEQEKNNQLLNINLALKDQIIRSKGSIVAFHYIKKQLLEKTNEDILEKVADILNQFLNAETISVYFLENTEKVVRKLQRGKSILDGVFPLHSEEGKKFYEVFEKKSPMKFLKVGKEKQALFIAPFYIKEKNVIAFLVIEKVLYDVGESYNFELFKTLVEEMNEIVEKR
;
A
#
# COMPACT_ATOMS: atom_id res chain seq x y z
N MET A 1 -5.40 -28.52 29.43
CA MET A 1 -5.59 -29.83 30.13
C MET A 1 -4.33 -30.69 30.14
N LYS A 2 -3.61 -30.83 29.02
CA LYS A 2 -2.36 -31.63 28.96
C LYS A 2 -1.29 -31.16 29.96
N ASP A 3 -1.07 -29.85 30.06
CA ASP A 3 -0.04 -29.29 30.97
C ASP A 3 -0.39 -29.46 32.45
N VAL A 4 -1.69 -29.41 32.78
CA VAL A 4 -2.19 -29.65 34.15
C VAL A 4 -1.97 -31.12 34.53
N PHE A 5 -2.33 -32.05 33.64
CA PHE A 5 -2.13 -33.48 33.87
C PHE A 5 -0.65 -33.83 34.00
N GLN A 6 0.20 -33.25 33.15
CA GLN A 6 1.64 -33.44 33.21
C GLN A 6 2.24 -32.88 34.50
N CYS A 7 1.84 -31.68 34.93
CA CYS A 7 2.30 -31.09 36.18
C CYS A 7 1.87 -31.92 37.41
N LEU A 8 0.64 -32.44 37.42
CA LEU A 8 0.16 -33.31 38.49
C LEU A 8 0.96 -34.61 38.55
N MET A 9 1.15 -35.28 37.41
CA MET A 9 1.91 -36.53 37.33
C MET A 9 3.38 -36.31 37.75
N GLU A 10 4.05 -35.27 37.22
CA GLU A 10 5.42 -34.96 37.59
C GLU A 10 5.54 -34.58 39.08
N SER A 11 4.60 -33.80 39.62
CA SER A 11 4.60 -33.45 41.05
C SER A 11 4.42 -34.67 41.95
N ILE A 12 3.52 -35.60 41.59
CA ILE A 12 3.30 -36.85 42.33
C ILE A 12 4.57 -37.72 42.28
N VAL A 13 5.14 -37.92 41.09
CA VAL A 13 6.35 -38.74 40.91
C VAL A 13 7.53 -38.16 41.68
N CYS A 14 7.79 -36.85 41.58
CA CYS A 14 8.87 -36.20 42.33
C CYS A 14 8.65 -36.28 43.85
N THR A 15 7.42 -36.13 44.32
CA THR A 15 7.08 -36.25 45.75
C THR A 15 7.32 -37.67 46.25
N ILE A 16 6.90 -38.70 45.50
CA ILE A 16 7.14 -40.11 45.82
C ILE A 16 8.64 -40.41 45.81
N LEU A 17 9.39 -39.90 44.83
CA LEU A 17 10.84 -40.11 44.74
C LEU A 17 11.56 -39.51 45.96
N VAL A 18 11.20 -38.29 46.36
CA VAL A 18 11.77 -37.66 47.56
C VAL A 18 11.40 -38.41 48.83
N MET A 19 10.17 -38.93 48.94
CA MET A 19 9.77 -39.79 50.05
C MET A 19 10.58 -41.10 50.08
N ILE A 20 10.80 -41.75 48.94
CA ILE A 20 11.63 -42.96 48.87
C ILE A 20 13.08 -42.64 49.28
N ALA A 21 13.66 -41.57 48.72
CA ALA A 21 15.06 -41.22 48.92
C ALA A 21 15.38 -40.76 50.35
N PHE A 22 14.50 -39.97 50.97
CA PHE A 22 14.78 -39.32 52.25
C PHE A 22 13.99 -39.89 53.45
N TYR A 23 12.83 -40.50 53.22
CA TYR A 23 11.96 -41.02 54.29
C TYR A 23 12.07 -42.54 54.46
N ILE A 24 12.11 -43.30 53.36
CA ILE A 24 12.14 -44.78 53.41
C ILE A 24 13.56 -45.31 53.64
N LEU A 25 14.61 -44.61 53.16
CA LEU A 25 15.98 -45.00 53.48
C LEU A 25 16.28 -44.76 54.98
N PRO A 26 16.82 -45.77 55.70
CA PRO A 26 16.90 -45.76 57.16
C PRO A 26 17.84 -44.70 57.73
N TYR A 27 18.75 -44.15 56.93
CA TYR A 27 19.79 -43.22 57.40
C TYR A 27 19.27 -41.81 57.74
N THR A 28 18.09 -41.39 57.27
CA THR A 28 17.60 -40.00 57.42
C THR A 28 16.18 -39.86 57.97
N ARG A 29 15.51 -40.96 58.32
CA ARG A 29 14.08 -40.97 58.72
C ARG A 29 13.76 -40.03 59.89
N GLN A 30 14.64 -39.97 60.89
CA GLN A 30 14.47 -39.10 62.07
C GLN A 30 14.76 -37.62 61.78
N GLU A 31 15.67 -37.33 60.84
CA GLU A 31 16.08 -35.97 60.48
C GLU A 31 15.16 -35.32 59.44
N PHE A 32 14.41 -36.12 58.67
CA PHE A 32 13.51 -35.64 57.62
C PHE A 32 12.49 -34.61 58.11
N LEU A 33 11.90 -34.83 59.29
CA LEU A 33 10.90 -33.92 59.89
C LEU A 33 11.53 -32.68 60.54
N ILE A 34 12.84 -32.69 60.78
CA ILE A 34 13.57 -31.64 61.52
C ILE A 34 14.37 -30.74 60.57
N LEU A 35 14.62 -31.18 59.33
CA LEU A 35 15.38 -30.45 58.33
C LEU A 35 14.79 -29.06 58.06
N ASN A 36 15.54 -27.99 58.35
CA ASN A 36 15.05 -26.61 58.18
C ASN A 36 14.70 -26.27 56.73
N LEU A 37 15.42 -26.86 55.76
CA LEU A 37 15.07 -26.79 54.35
C LEU A 37 14.48 -28.12 53.91
N HIS A 38 13.15 -28.23 53.94
CA HIS A 38 12.50 -29.49 53.60
C HIS A 38 12.71 -29.84 52.12
N PRO A 39 13.14 -31.06 51.75
CA PRO A 39 13.36 -31.44 50.34
C PRO A 39 12.13 -31.23 49.44
N LEU A 40 10.92 -31.41 49.98
CA LEU A 40 9.67 -31.10 49.27
C LEU A 40 9.52 -29.60 48.90
N LEU A 41 10.15 -28.69 49.64
CA LEU A 41 10.16 -27.26 49.32
C LEU A 41 10.85 -27.01 47.99
N VAL A 42 11.95 -27.73 47.73
CA VAL A 42 12.72 -27.61 46.50
C VAL A 42 11.89 -28.08 45.30
N ILE A 43 11.11 -29.15 45.45
CA ILE A 43 10.19 -29.60 44.40
C ILE A 43 9.15 -28.54 44.10
N VAL A 44 8.50 -28.01 45.14
CA VAL A 44 7.48 -26.95 44.97
C VAL A 44 8.10 -25.73 44.28
N ALA A 45 9.31 -25.32 44.67
CA ALA A 45 10.02 -24.24 44.01
C ALA A 45 10.25 -24.49 42.51
N ILE A 46 10.76 -25.67 42.14
CA ILE A 46 11.02 -26.04 40.75
C ILE A 46 9.71 -26.06 39.94
N MET A 47 8.66 -26.65 40.51
CA MET A 47 7.36 -26.75 39.84
C MET A 47 6.72 -25.37 39.65
N SER A 48 6.80 -24.48 40.64
CA SER A 48 6.28 -23.12 40.55
C SER A 48 7.03 -22.25 39.53
N ILE A 49 8.36 -22.39 39.43
CA ILE A 49 9.14 -21.69 38.39
C ILE A 49 8.80 -22.20 36.99
N ARG A 50 8.55 -23.50 36.84
CA ARG A 50 8.28 -24.11 35.54
C ARG A 50 6.87 -23.83 35.05
N TYR A 51 5.89 -24.02 35.93
CA TYR A 51 4.47 -24.10 35.56
C TYR A 51 3.63 -22.89 36.03
N GLY A 52 4.22 -21.96 36.77
CA GLY A 52 3.53 -20.74 37.20
C GLY A 52 2.77 -20.88 38.52
N THR A 53 2.00 -19.85 38.88
CA THR A 53 1.37 -19.75 40.21
C THR A 53 0.33 -20.84 40.45
N TYR A 54 -0.63 -21.01 39.54
CA TYR A 54 -1.76 -21.92 39.74
C TYR A 54 -1.31 -23.38 39.90
N LEU A 55 -0.41 -23.83 39.04
CA LEU A 55 0.14 -25.18 39.07
C LEU A 55 1.13 -25.37 40.22
N GLY A 56 1.87 -24.31 40.58
CA GLY A 56 2.68 -24.27 41.80
C GLY A 56 1.87 -24.52 43.07
N PHE A 57 0.67 -23.93 43.18
CA PHE A 57 -0.23 -24.18 44.31
C PHE A 57 -0.67 -25.65 44.38
N LEU A 58 -1.04 -26.27 43.25
CA LEU A 58 -1.38 -27.69 43.21
C LEU A 58 -0.20 -28.57 43.66
N SER A 59 1.01 -28.25 43.22
CA SER A 59 2.23 -28.93 43.67
C SER A 59 2.47 -28.77 45.18
N SER A 60 2.24 -27.57 45.72
CA SER A 60 2.31 -27.31 47.16
C SER A 60 1.30 -28.17 47.94
N PHE A 61 0.07 -28.34 47.45
CA PHE A 61 -0.92 -29.21 48.10
C PHE A 61 -0.47 -30.68 48.12
N ILE A 62 0.11 -31.17 47.03
CA ILE A 62 0.66 -32.53 46.97
C ILE A 62 1.81 -32.70 47.97
N ALA A 63 2.70 -31.71 48.06
CA ALA A 63 3.79 -31.70 49.03
C ALA A 63 3.29 -31.66 50.49
N ILE A 64 2.23 -30.90 50.77
CA ILE A 64 1.59 -30.85 52.10
C ILE A 64 1.03 -32.23 52.46
N LEU A 65 0.33 -32.90 51.53
CA LEU A 65 -0.20 -34.24 51.75
C LEU A 65 0.93 -35.26 51.99
N GLY A 66 2.01 -35.18 51.22
CA GLY A 66 3.20 -36.02 51.41
C GLY A 66 3.86 -35.82 52.78
N TYR A 67 3.97 -34.56 53.23
CA TYR A 67 4.52 -34.22 54.54
C TYR A 67 3.62 -34.69 55.69
N LEU A 68 2.30 -34.51 55.58
CA LEU A 68 1.33 -35.00 56.56
C LEU A 68 1.37 -36.52 56.68
N TYR A 69 1.51 -37.24 55.56
CA TYR A 69 1.66 -38.69 55.57
C TYR A 69 2.93 -39.13 56.32
N ALA A 70 4.07 -38.50 56.04
CA ALA A 70 5.33 -38.77 56.75
C ALA A 70 5.23 -38.49 58.26
N TYR A 71 4.50 -37.45 58.64
CA TYR A 71 4.30 -37.06 60.04
C TYR A 71 3.42 -38.07 60.80
N LEU A 72 2.34 -38.55 60.18
CA LEU A 72 1.45 -39.56 60.76
C LEU A 72 2.12 -40.94 60.87
N ASP A 73 2.85 -41.38 59.84
CA ASP A 73 3.58 -42.66 59.88
C ASP A 73 4.70 -42.68 60.94
N SER A 74 5.20 -41.51 61.31
CA SER A 74 6.17 -41.36 62.41
C SER A 74 5.53 -41.47 63.81
N GLY A 75 4.21 -41.69 63.89
CA GLY A 75 3.48 -41.88 65.16
C GLY A 75 3.15 -40.59 65.91
N ASN A 76 3.28 -39.42 65.27
CA ASN A 76 3.01 -38.13 65.91
C ASN A 76 1.53 -37.77 65.90
N ASP A 77 1.08 -37.08 66.95
CA ASP A 77 -0.30 -36.59 67.08
C ASP A 77 -0.56 -35.40 66.15
N MET A 78 -1.69 -35.46 65.44
CA MET A 78 -2.18 -34.45 64.49
C MET A 78 -2.59 -33.15 65.20
N VAL A 79 -3.01 -33.22 66.46
CA VAL A 79 -3.28 -32.02 67.27
C VAL A 79 -1.98 -31.26 67.55
N LEU A 80 -0.89 -32.00 67.78
CA LEU A 80 0.44 -31.43 68.03
C LEU A 80 1.01 -30.69 66.81
N PHE A 81 0.64 -31.13 65.59
CA PHE A 81 1.04 -30.52 64.33
C PHE A 81 0.58 -29.07 64.22
N LEU A 82 -0.68 -28.81 64.58
CA LEU A 82 -1.29 -27.47 64.50
C LEU A 82 -0.87 -26.56 65.65
N LEU A 83 -0.55 -27.13 66.82
CA LEU A 83 -0.16 -26.36 68.00
C LEU A 83 1.33 -25.95 67.99
N LYS A 84 2.22 -26.75 67.40
CA LYS A 84 3.66 -26.46 67.37
C LYS A 84 4.11 -25.79 66.07
N PHE A 85 4.67 -24.59 66.20
CA PHE A 85 5.27 -23.83 65.09
C PHE A 85 6.30 -24.62 64.27
N GLN A 86 7.03 -25.53 64.92
CA GLN A 86 8.05 -26.35 64.27
C GLN A 86 7.51 -27.21 63.12
N HIS A 87 6.23 -27.63 63.18
CA HIS A 87 5.65 -28.53 62.19
C HIS A 87 4.80 -27.80 61.16
N TYR A 88 3.95 -26.86 61.57
CA TYR A 88 3.11 -26.13 60.62
C TYR A 88 3.88 -25.08 59.80
N LYS A 89 5.10 -24.66 60.20
CA LYS A 89 5.92 -23.73 59.41
C LYS A 89 6.13 -24.19 57.97
N PHE A 90 6.30 -25.50 57.74
CA PHE A 90 6.56 -26.05 56.40
C PHE A 90 5.36 -25.91 55.48
N PHE A 91 4.14 -26.01 56.02
CA PHE A 91 2.91 -25.74 55.28
C PHE A 91 2.91 -24.31 54.72
N LEU A 92 3.23 -23.33 55.56
CA LEU A 92 3.33 -21.93 55.12
C LEU A 92 4.46 -21.76 54.11
N MET A 93 5.63 -22.36 54.36
CA MET A 93 6.78 -22.23 53.48
C MET A 93 6.51 -22.79 52.08
N PHE A 94 5.83 -23.93 51.93
CA PHE A 94 5.45 -24.46 50.60
C PHE A 94 4.52 -23.50 49.86
N LEU A 95 3.50 -22.97 50.56
CA LEU A 95 2.52 -22.06 49.99
C LEU A 95 3.16 -20.73 49.57
N PHE A 96 3.99 -20.12 50.44
CA PHE A 96 4.71 -18.89 50.13
C PHE A 96 5.70 -19.08 48.98
N THR A 97 6.42 -20.20 48.96
CA THR A 97 7.33 -20.52 47.86
C THR A 97 6.56 -20.63 46.55
N ALA A 98 5.42 -21.32 46.57
CA ALA A 98 4.58 -21.46 45.38
C ALA A 98 4.05 -20.11 44.88
N LEU A 99 3.62 -19.24 45.79
CA LEU A 99 3.14 -17.91 45.47
C LEU A 99 4.25 -17.03 44.87
N ILE A 100 5.41 -16.92 45.54
CA ILE A 100 6.47 -15.99 45.15
C ILE A 100 7.08 -16.42 43.81
N LEU A 101 7.50 -17.69 43.70
CA LEU A 101 8.15 -18.21 42.49
C LEU A 101 7.17 -18.35 41.34
N GLY A 102 5.92 -18.72 41.64
CA GLY A 102 4.85 -18.77 40.66
C GLY A 102 4.53 -17.39 40.09
N ARG A 103 4.35 -16.37 40.96
CA ARG A 103 4.12 -14.98 40.54
C ARG A 103 5.27 -14.46 39.70
N PHE A 104 6.50 -14.83 40.05
CA PHE A 104 7.67 -14.46 39.28
C PHE A 104 7.55 -15.01 37.84
N LYS A 105 7.30 -16.32 37.68
CA LYS A 105 7.12 -16.93 36.36
C LYS A 105 5.99 -16.29 35.56
N ASP A 106 4.83 -16.10 36.18
CA ASP A 106 3.65 -15.53 35.52
C ASP A 106 3.91 -14.08 35.09
N ASN A 107 4.59 -13.28 35.93
CA ASN A 107 4.95 -11.91 35.59
C ASN A 107 5.92 -11.85 34.40
N PHE A 108 6.87 -12.78 34.32
CA PHE A 108 7.79 -12.85 33.18
C PHE A 108 7.04 -13.20 31.89
N GLN A 109 6.16 -14.19 31.92
CA GLN A 109 5.35 -14.55 30.75
C GLN A 109 4.41 -13.43 30.33
N ASN A 110 3.74 -12.78 31.27
CA ASN A 110 2.86 -11.65 30.98
C ASN A 110 3.63 -10.47 30.36
N LYS A 111 4.85 -10.18 30.85
CA LYS A 111 5.70 -9.15 30.25
C LYS A 111 6.10 -9.52 28.83
N GLU A 112 6.51 -10.76 28.59
CA GLU A 112 6.88 -11.25 27.27
C GLU A 112 5.71 -11.14 26.27
N GLU A 113 4.51 -11.55 26.68
CA GLU A 113 3.30 -11.39 25.86
C GLU A 113 2.95 -9.92 25.60
N THR A 114 3.10 -9.06 26.61
CA THR A 114 2.83 -7.62 26.47
C THR A 114 3.81 -6.98 25.49
N PHE A 115 5.12 -7.29 25.62
CA PHE A 115 6.13 -6.81 24.67
C PHE A 115 5.85 -7.29 23.25
N LYS A 116 5.45 -8.56 23.08
CA LYS A 116 5.10 -9.09 21.75
C LYS A 116 3.93 -8.33 21.12
N LYS A 117 2.87 -8.06 21.90
CA LYS A 117 1.72 -7.28 21.45
C LYS A 117 2.09 -5.83 21.11
N GLU A 118 2.98 -5.22 21.90
CA GLU A 118 3.48 -3.87 21.63
C GLU A 118 4.28 -3.83 20.31
N VAL A 119 5.18 -4.78 20.08
CA VAL A 119 5.93 -4.88 18.83
C VAL A 119 4.99 -5.04 17.64
N GLU A 120 4.01 -5.94 17.73
CA GLU A 120 3.01 -6.15 16.67
C GLU A 120 2.20 -4.87 16.38
N LYS A 121 1.83 -4.13 17.43
CA LYS A 121 1.15 -2.84 17.29
C LYS A 121 2.03 -1.79 16.61
N VAL A 122 3.31 -1.70 16.97
CA VAL A 122 4.25 -0.76 16.35
C VAL A 122 4.45 -1.09 14.87
N VAL A 123 4.62 -2.38 14.53
CA VAL A 123 4.78 -2.84 13.14
C VAL A 123 3.54 -2.53 12.31
N SER A 124 2.33 -2.78 12.83
CA SER A 124 1.09 -2.47 12.10
C SER A 124 0.91 -0.97 11.85
N VAL A 125 1.22 -0.13 12.84
CA VAL A 125 1.21 1.35 12.68
C VAL A 125 2.23 1.78 11.62
N LEU A 126 3.45 1.25 11.67
CA LEU A 126 4.50 1.58 10.70
C LEU A 126 4.07 1.25 9.27
N ASN A 127 3.47 0.07 9.05
CA ASN A 127 2.97 -0.33 7.74
C ASN A 127 1.86 0.61 7.24
N THR A 128 0.95 1.02 8.13
CA THR A 128 -0.11 1.98 7.78
C THR A 128 0.45 3.35 7.41
N GLU A 129 1.45 3.85 8.15
CA GLU A 129 2.09 5.13 7.85
C GLU A 129 2.91 5.08 6.55
N GLN A 130 3.58 3.96 6.24
CA GLN A 130 4.23 3.76 4.96
C GLN A 130 3.24 3.78 3.80
N GLU A 131 2.08 3.14 3.95
CA GLU A 131 1.03 3.14 2.93
C GLU A 131 0.49 4.55 2.67
N LYS A 132 0.18 5.31 3.74
CA LYS A 132 -0.22 6.72 3.63
C LYS A 132 0.84 7.58 2.96
N ASN A 133 2.11 7.38 3.30
CA ASN A 133 3.21 8.13 2.70
C ASN A 133 3.34 7.85 1.19
N ASN A 134 3.20 6.58 0.79
CA ASN A 134 3.18 6.20 -0.62
C ASN A 134 1.98 6.81 -1.37
N GLN A 135 0.80 6.83 -0.75
CA GLN A 135 -0.37 7.51 -1.30
C GLN A 135 -0.12 9.02 -1.48
N LEU A 136 0.47 9.69 -0.48
CA LEU A 136 0.83 11.11 -0.56
C LEU A 136 1.86 11.38 -1.66
N LEU A 137 2.85 10.50 -1.82
CA LEU A 137 3.83 10.60 -2.92
C LEU A 137 3.14 10.51 -4.28
N ASN A 138 2.23 9.54 -4.45
CA ASN A 138 1.47 9.37 -5.70
C ASN A 138 0.59 10.59 -5.99
N ILE A 139 -0.09 11.14 -4.98
CA ILE A 139 -0.87 12.38 -5.11
C ILE A 139 0.05 13.54 -5.50
N ASN A 140 1.24 13.66 -4.89
CA ASN A 140 2.19 14.72 -5.20
C ASN A 140 2.68 14.62 -6.65
N LEU A 141 2.97 13.41 -7.14
CA LEU A 141 3.35 13.17 -8.53
C LEU A 141 2.21 13.52 -9.49
N ALA A 142 0.98 13.07 -9.21
CA ALA A 142 -0.19 13.39 -10.03
C ALA A 142 -0.46 14.91 -10.09
N LEU A 143 -0.34 15.61 -8.95
CA LEU A 143 -0.48 17.06 -8.90
C LEU A 143 0.64 17.77 -9.66
N LYS A 144 1.89 17.32 -9.55
CA LYS A 144 3.01 17.84 -10.34
C LYS A 144 2.75 17.68 -11.83
N ASP A 145 2.32 16.50 -12.27
CA ASP A 145 1.94 16.23 -13.65
C ASP A 145 0.80 17.15 -14.11
N GLN A 146 -0.22 17.35 -13.27
CA GLN A 146 -1.33 18.24 -13.58
C GLN A 146 -0.88 19.70 -13.70
N ILE A 147 0.02 20.17 -12.83
CA ILE A 147 0.59 21.53 -12.87
C ILE A 147 1.48 21.72 -14.10
N ILE A 148 2.31 20.73 -14.44
CA ILE A 148 3.14 20.76 -15.65
C ILE A 148 2.25 20.82 -16.89
N ARG A 149 1.19 19.99 -16.94
CA ARG A 149 0.18 19.99 -18.02
C ARG A 149 -0.58 21.33 -18.10
N SER A 150 -0.93 21.96 -16.97
CA SER A 150 -1.69 23.22 -16.96
C SER A 150 -0.83 24.44 -17.29
N LYS A 151 0.40 24.52 -16.77
CA LYS A 151 1.33 25.62 -17.07
C LYS A 151 1.77 25.62 -18.52
N GLY A 152 2.03 24.44 -19.11
CA GLY A 152 2.33 24.30 -20.52
C GLY A 152 1.20 24.84 -21.41
N SER A 153 -0.04 24.49 -21.08
CA SER A 153 -1.23 24.87 -21.83
C SER A 153 -1.57 26.37 -21.73
N ILE A 154 -1.55 26.97 -20.53
CA ILE A 154 -1.88 28.40 -20.35
C ILE A 154 -0.83 29.33 -20.97
N VAL A 155 0.45 29.02 -20.82
CA VAL A 155 1.54 29.80 -21.43
C VAL A 155 1.50 29.66 -22.95
N ALA A 156 1.17 28.47 -23.47
CA ALA A 156 0.89 28.26 -24.88
C ALA A 156 -0.19 29.21 -25.39
N PHE A 157 -1.36 29.20 -24.76
CA PHE A 157 -2.49 30.02 -25.19
C PHE A 157 -2.15 31.52 -25.22
N HIS A 158 -1.46 32.02 -24.21
CA HIS A 158 -1.07 33.43 -24.18
C HIS A 158 -0.06 33.78 -25.28
N TYR A 159 0.91 32.90 -25.52
CA TYR A 159 1.91 33.07 -26.58
C TYR A 159 1.27 33.05 -27.98
N ILE A 160 0.33 32.13 -28.21
CA ILE A 160 -0.38 31.97 -29.49
C ILE A 160 -1.22 33.21 -29.80
N LYS A 161 -2.01 33.67 -28.83
CA LYS A 161 -2.83 34.88 -28.98
C LYS A 161 -1.97 36.09 -29.38
N LYS A 162 -0.80 36.27 -28.74
CA LYS A 162 0.11 37.38 -29.04
C LYS A 162 0.66 37.30 -30.47
N GLN A 163 1.07 36.12 -30.93
CA GLN A 163 1.67 35.98 -32.27
C GLN A 163 0.65 36.10 -33.41
N LEU A 164 -0.60 35.68 -33.19
CA LEU A 164 -1.65 35.75 -34.20
C LEU A 164 -2.16 37.18 -34.44
N LEU A 165 -2.08 38.05 -33.42
CA LEU A 165 -2.51 39.45 -33.51
C LEU A 165 -1.60 40.32 -34.39
N GLU A 166 -0.37 39.89 -34.68
CA GLU A 166 0.67 40.73 -35.32
C GLU A 166 0.84 40.53 -36.85
N LYS A 167 0.15 39.57 -37.51
CA LYS A 167 0.46 39.18 -38.91
C LYS A 167 -0.73 39.03 -39.87
N THR A 168 -0.49 38.94 -41.19
CA THR A 168 -1.47 38.81 -42.30
C THR A 168 -1.99 37.37 -42.51
N ASN A 169 -3.16 37.21 -43.17
CA ASN A 169 -3.96 35.97 -43.21
C ASN A 169 -3.26 34.67 -43.69
N GLU A 170 -2.34 34.72 -44.65
CA GLU A 170 -1.65 33.51 -45.16
C GLU A 170 -0.48 33.07 -44.27
N ASP A 171 0.23 34.05 -43.71
CA ASP A 171 1.34 33.89 -42.75
C ASP A 171 0.87 33.28 -41.41
N ILE A 172 -0.41 33.48 -41.08
CA ILE A 172 -1.04 32.95 -39.87
C ILE A 172 -1.03 31.42 -39.88
N LEU A 173 -1.41 30.78 -40.98
CA LEU A 173 -1.56 29.32 -41.06
C LEU A 173 -0.21 28.59 -40.94
N GLU A 174 0.86 29.16 -41.49
CA GLU A 174 2.22 28.62 -41.33
C GLU A 174 2.71 28.73 -39.87
N LYS A 175 2.54 29.91 -39.26
CA LYS A 175 2.93 30.15 -37.87
C LYS A 175 2.16 29.26 -36.91
N VAL A 176 0.87 29.09 -37.17
CA VAL A 176 -0.04 28.18 -36.48
C VAL A 176 0.47 26.74 -36.52
N ALA A 177 0.88 26.27 -37.70
CA ALA A 177 1.41 24.93 -37.86
C ALA A 177 2.70 24.74 -37.04
N ASP A 178 3.59 25.74 -37.03
CA ASP A 178 4.83 25.71 -36.25
C ASP A 178 4.57 25.73 -34.73
N ILE A 179 3.61 26.53 -34.28
CA ILE A 179 3.15 26.58 -32.89
C ILE A 179 2.57 25.21 -32.47
N LEU A 180 1.66 24.65 -33.27
CA LEU A 180 1.07 23.34 -33.00
C LEU A 180 2.13 22.25 -32.97
N ASN A 181 3.16 22.36 -33.80
CA ASN A 181 4.31 21.46 -33.76
C ASN A 181 5.06 21.53 -32.42
N GLN A 182 5.31 22.73 -31.91
CA GLN A 182 5.99 22.95 -30.62
C GLN A 182 5.17 22.44 -29.42
N PHE A 183 3.85 22.60 -29.45
CA PHE A 183 2.99 22.21 -28.33
C PHE A 183 2.56 20.75 -28.35
N LEU A 184 2.37 20.17 -29.53
CA LEU A 184 1.90 18.79 -29.68
C LEU A 184 3.03 17.79 -29.94
N ASN A 185 4.27 18.25 -30.18
CA ASN A 185 5.41 17.40 -30.58
C ASN A 185 4.99 16.42 -31.70
N ALA A 186 4.34 16.96 -32.73
CA ALA A 186 3.87 16.17 -33.86
C ALA A 186 5.03 15.84 -34.80
N GLU A 187 5.12 14.59 -35.26
CA GLU A 187 6.18 14.16 -36.19
C GLU A 187 5.85 14.61 -37.63
N THR A 188 4.57 14.72 -37.95
CA THR A 188 4.09 15.19 -39.26
C THR A 188 2.85 16.08 -39.11
N ILE A 189 2.97 17.35 -39.54
CA ILE A 189 1.88 18.33 -39.67
C ILE A 189 1.80 18.80 -41.11
N SER A 190 0.59 18.81 -41.67
CA SER A 190 0.31 19.24 -43.04
C SER A 190 -0.85 20.24 -43.05
N VAL A 191 -0.75 21.28 -43.87
CA VAL A 191 -1.86 22.24 -44.12
C VAL A 191 -2.32 22.11 -45.55
N TYR A 192 -3.61 21.85 -45.72
CA TYR A 192 -4.28 21.72 -47.01
C TYR A 192 -5.24 22.87 -47.22
N PHE A 193 -5.28 23.44 -48.42
CA PHE A 193 -6.23 24.47 -48.82
C PHE A 193 -7.34 23.87 -49.67
N LEU A 194 -8.55 24.39 -49.54
CA LEU A 194 -9.67 24.05 -50.40
C LEU A 194 -9.70 25.01 -51.59
N GLU A 195 -9.38 24.50 -52.78
CA GLU A 195 -9.45 25.25 -54.03
C GLU A 195 -10.72 24.88 -54.80
N ASN A 196 -11.49 25.89 -55.20
CA ASN A 196 -12.73 25.75 -56.01
C ASN A 196 -13.73 24.73 -55.45
N THR A 197 -13.83 24.60 -54.12
CA THR A 197 -14.77 23.70 -53.39
C THR A 197 -14.66 22.19 -53.68
N GLU A 198 -13.84 21.76 -54.64
CA GLU A 198 -13.75 20.35 -55.06
C GLU A 198 -12.37 19.74 -54.85
N LYS A 199 -11.32 20.55 -54.72
CA LYS A 199 -9.93 20.08 -54.64
C LYS A 199 -9.26 20.52 -53.36
N VAL A 200 -8.57 19.57 -52.73
CA VAL A 200 -7.79 19.79 -51.51
C VAL A 200 -6.31 19.74 -51.91
N VAL A 201 -5.60 20.85 -51.72
CA VAL A 201 -4.21 21.05 -52.17
C VAL A 201 -3.32 21.30 -50.96
N ARG A 202 -2.29 20.47 -50.75
CA ARG A 202 -1.30 20.67 -49.70
C ARG A 202 -0.39 21.84 -50.05
N LYS A 203 -0.44 22.92 -49.26
CA LYS A 203 0.50 24.04 -49.40
C LYS A 203 1.65 23.99 -48.42
N LEU A 204 1.47 23.34 -47.27
CA LEU A 204 2.52 23.27 -46.24
C LEU A 204 2.65 21.86 -45.69
N GLN A 205 3.90 21.42 -45.49
CA GLN A 205 4.24 20.14 -44.90
C GLN A 205 5.46 20.31 -43.98
N ARG A 206 5.36 19.76 -42.77
CA ARG A 206 6.46 19.57 -41.82
C ARG A 206 6.50 18.07 -41.49
N GLY A 207 7.66 17.43 -41.68
CA GLY A 207 7.81 15.97 -41.52
C GLY A 207 7.58 15.17 -42.81
N LYS A 208 7.60 13.83 -42.72
CA LYS A 208 7.32 12.94 -43.87
C LYS A 208 5.82 12.62 -43.89
N SER A 209 5.10 13.28 -44.80
CA SER A 209 3.68 13.03 -45.06
C SER A 209 3.49 11.69 -45.73
N ILE A 210 2.52 10.92 -45.22
CA ILE A 210 2.07 9.67 -45.81
C ILE A 210 0.94 9.95 -46.81
N LEU A 211 0.21 11.07 -46.61
CA LEU A 211 -0.86 11.55 -47.48
C LEU A 211 -0.35 12.21 -48.76
N ASP A 212 -1.14 12.11 -49.83
CA ASP A 212 -0.82 12.63 -51.16
C ASP A 212 -1.05 14.16 -51.21
N GLY A 213 -0.27 14.85 -52.05
CA GLY A 213 -0.22 16.32 -52.04
C GLY A 213 -1.45 17.02 -52.61
N VAL A 214 -2.24 16.34 -53.43
CA VAL A 214 -3.47 16.86 -54.04
C VAL A 214 -4.47 15.72 -54.20
N PHE A 215 -5.70 15.91 -53.72
CA PHE A 215 -6.78 14.95 -53.92
C PHE A 215 -8.15 15.63 -54.05
N PRO A 216 -9.11 15.04 -54.77
CA PRO A 216 -10.48 15.53 -54.82
C PRO A 216 -11.18 15.33 -53.47
N LEU A 217 -12.00 16.29 -53.03
CA LEU A 217 -12.74 16.22 -51.75
C LEU A 217 -13.70 15.02 -51.70
N HIS A 218 -14.28 14.64 -52.83
CA HIS A 218 -15.23 13.52 -52.95
C HIS A 218 -14.59 12.16 -53.26
N SER A 219 -13.25 12.06 -53.23
CA SER A 219 -12.53 10.79 -53.42
C SER A 219 -12.53 9.93 -52.14
N GLU A 220 -12.16 8.65 -52.24
CA GLU A 220 -11.99 7.77 -51.06
C GLU A 220 -11.01 8.36 -50.01
N GLU A 221 -9.99 9.09 -50.46
CA GLU A 221 -9.03 9.80 -49.61
C GLU A 221 -9.60 11.09 -49.01
N GLY A 222 -10.52 11.74 -49.74
CA GLY A 222 -11.20 12.98 -49.35
C GLY A 222 -12.40 12.81 -48.42
N LYS A 223 -12.99 11.60 -48.30
CA LYS A 223 -14.18 11.35 -47.44
C LYS A 223 -14.03 11.88 -46.01
N LYS A 224 -12.85 11.72 -45.40
CA LYS A 224 -12.56 12.20 -44.03
C LYS A 224 -12.45 13.72 -43.95
N PHE A 225 -11.91 14.36 -45.00
CA PHE A 225 -11.90 15.81 -45.13
C PHE A 225 -13.31 16.36 -45.36
N TYR A 226 -14.13 15.62 -46.12
CA TYR A 226 -15.54 15.94 -46.34
C TYR A 226 -16.38 15.83 -45.06
N GLU A 227 -16.17 14.81 -44.22
CA GLU A 227 -16.85 14.70 -42.92
C GLU A 227 -16.53 15.89 -41.99
N VAL A 228 -15.28 16.36 -42.03
CA VAL A 228 -14.83 17.54 -41.26
C VAL A 228 -15.34 18.84 -41.89
N PHE A 229 -15.44 18.90 -43.22
CA PHE A 229 -16.05 20.01 -43.96
C PHE A 229 -17.54 20.17 -43.62
N GLU A 230 -18.31 19.07 -43.58
CA GLU A 230 -19.74 19.08 -43.26
C GLU A 230 -20.03 19.42 -41.79
N LYS A 231 -19.39 18.71 -40.84
CA LYS A 231 -19.68 18.90 -39.41
C LYS A 231 -19.03 20.15 -38.81
N LYS A 232 -18.22 20.83 -39.60
CA LYS A 232 -17.46 22.03 -39.25
C LYS A 232 -16.71 22.00 -37.90
N SER A 233 -16.19 20.84 -37.52
CA SER A 233 -15.56 20.63 -36.20
C SER A 233 -14.31 19.76 -36.31
N PRO A 234 -13.29 19.98 -35.46
CA PRO A 234 -12.12 19.12 -35.39
C PRO A 234 -12.52 17.67 -35.10
N MET A 235 -11.93 16.72 -35.82
CA MET A 235 -12.19 15.29 -35.64
C MET A 235 -10.91 14.49 -35.44
N LYS A 236 -11.05 13.48 -34.58
CA LYS A 236 -10.08 12.42 -34.39
C LYS A 236 -10.48 11.22 -35.25
N PHE A 237 -9.50 10.69 -35.98
CA PHE A 237 -9.66 9.44 -36.71
C PHE A 237 -8.81 8.36 -36.06
N LEU A 238 -9.41 7.21 -35.78
CA LEU A 238 -8.70 6.07 -35.24
C LEU A 238 -7.89 5.41 -36.36
N LYS A 239 -6.64 5.03 -36.09
CA LYS A 239 -5.84 4.19 -36.99
C LYS A 239 -6.51 2.83 -37.13
N VAL A 240 -7.21 2.60 -38.24
CA VAL A 240 -7.77 1.29 -38.58
C VAL A 240 -6.94 0.67 -39.70
N GLY A 241 -6.06 -0.29 -39.34
CA GLY A 241 -5.29 -1.09 -40.31
C GLY A 241 -4.02 -0.43 -40.90
N LYS A 242 -3.64 -0.85 -42.12
CA LYS A 242 -2.46 -0.40 -42.91
C LYS A 242 -2.74 0.80 -43.82
N GLU A 243 -3.86 1.48 -43.63
CA GLU A 243 -4.22 2.63 -44.46
C GLU A 243 -3.37 3.86 -44.09
N LYS A 244 -3.01 4.66 -45.10
CA LYS A 244 -2.40 5.97 -44.93
C LYS A 244 -3.43 6.90 -44.29
N GLN A 245 -3.32 7.23 -43.00
CA GLN A 245 -4.37 7.96 -42.30
C GLN A 245 -3.82 9.13 -41.46
N ALA A 246 -4.54 10.26 -41.49
CA ALA A 246 -4.38 11.34 -40.53
C ALA A 246 -4.95 10.95 -39.17
N LEU A 247 -4.29 11.38 -38.09
CA LEU A 247 -4.73 11.18 -36.71
C LEU A 247 -5.78 12.24 -36.32
N PHE A 248 -5.50 13.51 -36.65
CA PHE A 248 -6.37 14.64 -36.36
C PHE A 248 -6.54 15.50 -37.62
N ILE A 249 -7.78 15.94 -37.88
CA ILE A 249 -8.08 16.92 -38.93
C ILE A 249 -8.93 18.00 -38.29
N ALA A 250 -8.48 19.26 -38.40
CA ALA A 250 -9.27 20.41 -38.01
C ALA A 250 -9.52 21.33 -39.21
N PRO A 251 -10.73 21.86 -39.35
CA PRO A 251 -11.02 22.83 -40.38
C PRO A 251 -10.69 24.25 -39.92
N PHE A 252 -10.26 25.07 -40.87
CA PHE A 252 -9.92 26.47 -40.68
C PHE A 252 -10.85 27.33 -41.53
N TYR A 253 -11.46 28.34 -40.90
CA TYR A 253 -12.50 29.18 -41.50
C TYR A 253 -12.11 30.66 -41.51
N ILE A 254 -12.51 31.39 -42.54
CA ILE A 254 -12.47 32.87 -42.56
C ILE A 254 -13.87 33.35 -42.88
N LYS A 255 -14.45 34.19 -42.00
CA LYS A 255 -15.77 34.86 -42.05
C LYS A 255 -16.95 34.03 -42.59
N GLU A 256 -18.06 34.00 -41.85
CA GLU A 256 -19.29 33.26 -42.22
C GLU A 256 -19.12 31.72 -42.30
N LYS A 257 -18.13 31.16 -41.58
CA LYS A 257 -17.88 29.71 -41.47
C LYS A 257 -17.62 29.01 -42.82
N ASN A 258 -17.00 29.71 -43.78
CA ASN A 258 -16.56 29.11 -45.04
C ASN A 258 -15.18 28.45 -44.87
N VAL A 259 -15.09 27.16 -45.23
CA VAL A 259 -13.90 26.32 -45.02
C VAL A 259 -12.87 26.64 -46.09
N ILE A 260 -11.69 27.08 -45.68
CA ILE A 260 -10.64 27.53 -46.61
C ILE A 260 -9.40 26.66 -46.50
N ALA A 261 -9.14 26.11 -45.32
CA ALA A 261 -8.04 25.18 -45.11
C ALA A 261 -8.39 24.07 -44.12
N PHE A 262 -7.61 23.00 -44.15
CA PHE A 262 -7.61 21.90 -43.21
C PHE A 262 -6.22 21.75 -42.63
N LEU A 263 -6.15 21.71 -41.31
CA LEU A 263 -4.92 21.44 -40.59
C LEU A 263 -4.93 19.97 -40.14
N VAL A 264 -3.88 19.26 -40.51
CA VAL A 264 -3.82 17.80 -40.43
C VAL A 264 -2.60 17.38 -39.64
N ILE A 265 -2.81 16.50 -38.66
CA ILE A 265 -1.75 15.86 -37.89
C ILE A 265 -1.77 14.37 -38.21
N GLU A 266 -0.68 13.86 -38.80
CA GLU A 266 -0.60 12.47 -39.27
C GLU A 266 0.05 11.55 -38.23
N LYS A 267 0.99 12.08 -37.44
CA LYS A 267 1.68 11.31 -36.41
C LYS A 267 2.14 12.21 -35.27
N VAL A 268 1.98 11.73 -34.04
CA VAL A 268 2.47 12.36 -32.81
C VAL A 268 3.56 11.47 -32.20
N LEU A 269 4.62 12.04 -31.63
CA LEU A 269 5.78 11.27 -31.13
C LEU A 269 5.46 10.34 -29.94
N TYR A 270 4.37 10.60 -29.20
CA TYR A 270 3.98 9.83 -28.01
C TYR A 270 2.51 9.43 -28.05
N ASP A 271 2.21 8.12 -28.01
CA ASP A 271 0.84 7.56 -27.98
C ASP A 271 0.15 7.74 -26.60
N VAL A 272 0.93 7.99 -25.53
CA VAL A 272 0.38 8.19 -24.19
C VAL A 272 -0.20 9.60 -24.07
N GLY A 273 -1.51 9.74 -24.27
CA GLY A 273 -2.23 11.00 -24.13
C GLY A 273 -2.95 11.50 -25.38
N GLU A 274 -3.22 10.65 -26.37
CA GLU A 274 -3.93 11.05 -27.60
C GLU A 274 -5.22 11.85 -27.35
N SER A 275 -6.02 11.50 -26.34
CA SER A 275 -7.26 12.23 -26.02
C SER A 275 -6.97 13.64 -25.49
N TYR A 276 -5.92 13.81 -24.68
CA TYR A 276 -5.49 15.13 -24.20
C TYR A 276 -4.91 15.97 -25.35
N ASN A 277 -4.10 15.35 -26.22
CA ASN A 277 -3.53 16.02 -27.39
C ASN A 277 -4.64 16.45 -28.36
N PHE A 278 -5.71 15.66 -28.50
CA PHE A 278 -6.87 16.02 -29.31
C PHE A 278 -7.67 17.17 -28.71
N GLU A 279 -7.94 17.16 -27.40
CA GLU A 279 -8.64 18.28 -26.74
C GLU A 279 -7.81 19.57 -26.82
N LEU A 280 -6.49 19.49 -26.58
CA LEU A 280 -5.60 20.63 -26.75
C LEU A 280 -5.60 21.14 -28.20
N PHE A 281 -5.51 20.25 -29.17
CA PHE A 281 -5.61 20.57 -30.59
C PHE A 281 -6.93 21.25 -30.95
N LYS A 282 -8.06 20.72 -30.46
CA LYS A 282 -9.39 21.27 -30.68
C LYS A 282 -9.50 22.68 -30.11
N THR A 283 -9.15 22.88 -28.83
CA THR A 283 -9.20 24.19 -28.18
C THR A 283 -8.30 25.21 -28.89
N LEU A 284 -7.11 24.78 -29.33
CA LEU A 284 -6.19 25.66 -30.05
C LEU A 284 -6.76 26.12 -31.40
N VAL A 285 -7.34 25.21 -32.18
CA VAL A 285 -7.90 25.55 -33.50
C VAL A 285 -9.19 26.38 -33.37
N GLU A 286 -10.02 26.11 -32.37
CA GLU A 286 -11.23 26.90 -32.08
C GLU A 286 -10.88 28.35 -31.75
N GLU A 287 -9.95 28.58 -30.83
CA GLU A 287 -9.48 29.92 -30.46
C GLU A 287 -8.80 30.65 -31.63
N MET A 288 -8.02 29.93 -32.44
CA MET A 288 -7.43 30.49 -33.64
C MET A 288 -8.49 30.94 -34.65
N ASN A 289 -9.52 30.12 -34.87
CA ASN A 289 -10.64 30.48 -35.75
C ASN A 289 -11.36 31.72 -35.20
N GLU A 290 -11.57 31.83 -33.88
CA GLU A 290 -12.15 33.03 -33.27
C GLU A 290 -11.29 34.29 -33.48
N ILE A 291 -9.97 34.18 -33.35
CA ILE A 291 -9.04 35.30 -33.55
C ILE A 291 -9.06 35.78 -34.99
N VAL A 292 -9.12 34.86 -35.96
CA VAL A 292 -9.19 35.20 -37.38
C VAL A 292 -10.57 35.73 -37.79
N GLU A 293 -11.65 35.26 -37.17
CA GLU A 293 -13.01 35.78 -37.42
C GLU A 293 -13.20 37.21 -36.90
N LYS A 294 -12.56 37.58 -35.78
CA LYS A 294 -12.63 38.91 -35.17
C LYS A 294 -11.82 39.99 -35.92
N ARG A 295 -11.12 39.65 -37.00
CA ARG A 295 -10.41 40.59 -37.91
C ARG A 295 -11.23 40.86 -39.15
#